data_AF-A0A1V5XQC5-F1
#
_entry.id   AF-A0A1V5XQC5-F1
#
_cell.length_a   1.000
_cell.length_b   1.000
_cell.length_c   1.000
_cell.angle_alpha   90.00
_cell.angle_beta   90.00
_cell.angle_gamma   90.00
#
_symmetry.space_group_name_H-M   'P 1'
#
loop_
_entity.id
_entity.type
_entity.pdbx_description
1 polymer ?
#
loop_
_entity_poly.entity_id
_entity_poly.type
_entity_poly.pdbx_seq_one_letter_code
_entity_poly.pdbx_strand_id
1 'polypeptide(L)'
;MNGLNLGAKSACVLGLSLLVSLSACLTEDGKGGEAPIDCGEHGSAHAGHCHCDHGFLFDGTTCVSPDAITEECQEHDDEHADEHEHHHHGACVCPAEGTCPCDGEVESIAGKDYCIPDLHAH
;
A
#
# COMPACT_ATOMS: atom_id res chain seq x y z
N MET A 1 -18.04 26.00 37.33
CA MET A 1 -18.34 24.92 36.36
C MET A 1 -19.36 25.50 35.39
N ASN A 2 -18.86 26.21 34.38
CA ASN A 2 -19.66 26.79 33.30
C ASN A 2 -19.53 25.86 32.08
N GLY A 3 -20.63 25.59 31.38
CA GLY A 3 -20.59 24.89 30.10
C GLY A 3 -21.87 24.10 29.83
N LEU A 4 -22.87 24.77 29.25
CA LEU A 4 -24.00 24.13 28.58
C LEU A 4 -23.48 23.41 27.31
N ASN A 5 -23.99 22.22 27.00
CA ASN A 5 -24.21 21.81 25.62
C ASN A 5 -25.32 20.74 25.51
N LEU A 6 -26.53 21.27 25.37
CA LEU A 6 -27.55 20.91 24.39
C LEU A 6 -27.48 19.49 23.81
N GLY A 7 -28.10 18.54 24.52
CA GLY A 7 -28.52 17.27 23.92
C GLY A 7 -29.65 17.53 22.93
N ALA A 8 -29.31 17.63 21.64
CA ALA A 8 -30.26 17.71 20.54
C ALA A 8 -31.01 16.38 20.41
N LYS A 9 -32.09 16.22 21.20
CA LYS A 9 -33.11 15.21 20.96
C LYS A 9 -33.89 15.66 19.73
N SER A 10 -33.40 15.26 18.55
CA SER A 10 -34.09 15.52 17.29
C SER A 10 -35.40 14.75 17.29
N ALA A 11 -36.47 15.45 17.62
CA ALA A 11 -37.83 14.97 17.52
C ALA A 11 -38.20 14.96 16.03
N CYS A 12 -38.27 13.77 15.43
CA CYS A 12 -38.98 13.59 14.17
C CYS A 12 -40.48 13.76 14.44
N VAL A 13 -40.93 15.02 14.42
CA VAL A 13 -42.34 15.39 14.49
C VAL A 13 -43.01 14.89 13.22
N LEU A 14 -43.99 14.01 13.41
CA LEU A 14 -44.94 13.56 12.40
C LEU A 14 -45.71 14.76 11.85
N GLY A 15 -45.63 14.99 10.54
CA GLY A 15 -46.31 16.08 9.86
C GLY A 15 -46.60 15.77 8.39
N LEU A 16 -47.82 15.29 8.15
CA LEU A 16 -48.66 15.40 6.96
C LEU A 16 -48.04 15.88 5.61
N SER A 17 -48.21 15.02 4.60
CA SER A 17 -48.51 15.34 3.20
C SER A 17 -47.60 16.30 2.42
N LEU A 18 -46.69 15.76 1.59
CA LEU A 18 -46.69 15.95 0.13
C LEU A 18 -45.57 15.09 -0.50
N LEU A 19 -45.91 14.34 -1.54
CA LEU A 19 -45.00 13.58 -2.39
C LEU A 19 -44.07 14.52 -3.17
N VAL A 20 -42.96 14.93 -2.58
CA VAL A 20 -41.83 15.48 -3.33
C VAL A 20 -40.56 14.78 -2.87
N SER A 21 -40.00 13.97 -3.77
CA SER A 21 -38.78 13.21 -3.55
C SER A 21 -37.58 14.16 -3.51
N LEU A 22 -37.41 14.89 -2.41
CA LEU A 22 -36.15 15.52 -2.08
C LEU A 22 -35.26 14.46 -1.43
N SER A 23 -34.57 13.70 -2.28
CA SER A 23 -33.40 12.88 -1.91
C SER A 23 -32.23 13.78 -1.53
N ALA A 24 -32.37 14.57 -0.48
CA ALA A 24 -31.26 15.25 0.15
C ALA A 24 -30.77 14.42 1.35
N CYS A 25 -29.45 14.32 1.45
CA CYS A 25 -28.67 13.66 2.50
C CYS A 25 -28.42 12.16 2.29
N LEU A 26 -27.76 11.80 1.19
CA LEU A 26 -26.72 10.78 1.30
C LEU A 26 -25.40 11.52 1.43
N THR A 27 -24.92 11.54 2.67
CA THR A 27 -23.57 11.94 3.06
C THR A 27 -22.57 11.44 2.02
N GLU A 28 -21.78 12.39 1.52
CA GLU A 28 -20.55 12.16 0.79
C GLU A 28 -19.53 11.53 1.75
N ASP A 29 -19.72 10.26 2.10
CA ASP A 29 -18.66 9.45 2.70
C ASP A 29 -17.73 9.07 1.56
N GLY A 30 -16.84 10.00 1.19
CA GLY A 30 -15.67 9.75 0.37
C GLY A 30 -14.73 8.78 1.08
N LYS A 31 -15.10 7.51 1.16
CA LYS A 31 -14.15 6.43 1.40
C LYS A 31 -13.49 6.20 0.05
N GLY A 32 -12.35 6.84 -0.17
CA GLY A 32 -11.43 6.45 -1.23
C GLY A 32 -11.12 4.97 -1.04
N GLY A 33 -11.86 4.11 -1.73
CA GLY A 33 -11.55 2.71 -1.84
C GLY A 33 -10.35 2.62 -2.77
N GLU A 34 -9.16 2.72 -2.19
CA GLU A 34 -8.02 2.05 -2.81
C GLU A 34 -8.44 0.59 -3.01
N ALA A 35 -8.38 0.12 -4.25
CA ALA A 35 -8.59 -1.30 -4.51
C ALA A 35 -7.57 -2.06 -3.65
N PRO A 36 -7.97 -3.17 -2.99
CA PRO A 36 -7.00 -3.96 -2.24
C PRO A 36 -5.88 -4.40 -3.19
N ILE A 37 -4.63 -4.16 -2.80
CA ILE A 37 -3.45 -4.65 -3.53
C ILE A 37 -3.49 -6.18 -3.59
N ASP A 38 -3.21 -6.75 -4.77
CA ASP A 38 -3.22 -8.20 -4.99
C ASP A 38 -1.81 -8.78 -4.86
N CYS A 39 -1.50 -9.30 -3.67
CA CYS A 39 -0.20 -9.90 -3.38
C CYS A 39 -0.05 -11.33 -3.92
N GLY A 40 -1.06 -11.85 -4.63
CA GLY A 40 -1.05 -13.20 -5.18
C GLY A 40 -1.24 -14.28 -4.10
N GLU A 41 -0.83 -15.51 -4.41
CA GLU A 41 -0.97 -16.67 -3.51
C GLU A 41 0.08 -16.69 -2.38
N HIS A 42 1.16 -15.93 -2.53
CA HIS A 42 2.37 -16.00 -1.70
C HIS A 42 2.63 -14.72 -0.91
N GLY A 43 1.57 -14.02 -0.52
CA GLY A 43 1.69 -12.80 0.25
C GLY A 43 0.39 -12.34 0.87
N SER A 44 0.53 -11.43 1.82
CA SER A 44 -0.59 -10.79 2.50
C SER A 44 -0.53 -9.28 2.31
N ALA A 45 -1.66 -8.70 1.93
CA ALA A 45 -1.81 -7.27 1.79
C ALA A 45 -2.05 -6.63 3.17
N HIS A 46 -1.24 -5.62 3.50
CA HIS A 46 -1.44 -4.81 4.70
C HIS A 46 -1.09 -3.36 4.40
N ALA A 47 -1.96 -2.43 4.80
CA ALA A 47 -1.72 -0.98 4.70
C ALA A 47 -1.25 -0.47 3.31
N GLY A 48 -1.65 -1.13 2.23
CA GLY A 48 -1.34 -0.73 0.85
C GLY A 48 -0.07 -1.37 0.25
N HIS A 49 0.56 -2.30 0.95
CA HIS A 49 1.73 -3.03 0.47
C HIS A 49 1.64 -4.54 0.73
N CYS A 50 2.53 -5.30 0.11
CA CYS A 50 2.60 -6.76 0.24
C CYS A 50 3.70 -7.18 1.20
N HIS A 51 3.36 -8.03 2.17
CA HIS A 51 4.33 -8.88 2.87
C HIS A 51 4.30 -10.25 2.21
N CYS A 52 5.37 -10.62 1.53
CA CYS A 52 5.46 -11.92 0.87
C CYS A 52 5.72 -13.03 1.89
N ASP A 53 5.36 -14.27 1.56
CA ASP A 53 5.72 -15.41 2.37
C ASP A 53 7.23 -15.67 2.26
N HIS A 54 7.79 -16.38 3.25
CA HIS A 54 9.20 -16.74 3.25
C HIS A 54 9.60 -17.50 1.97
N GLY A 55 10.64 -17.01 1.29
CA GLY A 55 11.10 -17.54 0.00
C GLY A 55 10.40 -16.96 -1.22
N PHE A 56 9.51 -15.97 -1.05
CA PHE A 56 8.93 -15.17 -2.11
C PHE A 56 9.27 -13.70 -1.92
N LEU A 57 9.41 -12.99 -3.04
CA LEU A 57 9.84 -11.60 -3.09
C LEU A 57 8.80 -10.78 -3.87
N PHE A 58 8.60 -9.53 -3.47
CA PHE A 58 7.69 -8.63 -4.17
C PHE A 58 8.38 -8.09 -5.43
N ASP A 59 7.79 -8.21 -6.62
CA ASP A 59 8.42 -7.70 -7.87
C ASP A 59 8.10 -6.24 -8.18
N GLY A 60 7.38 -5.55 -7.29
CA GLY A 60 6.76 -4.24 -7.56
C GLY A 60 5.28 -4.36 -7.88
N THR A 61 4.78 -5.57 -8.16
CA THR A 61 3.38 -5.84 -8.48
C THR A 61 2.76 -6.90 -7.57
N THR A 62 3.45 -8.03 -7.37
CA THR A 62 2.94 -9.18 -6.62
C THR A 62 4.08 -10.01 -6.03
N CYS A 63 3.76 -10.99 -5.19
CA CYS A 63 4.76 -11.89 -4.61
C CYS A 63 5.11 -13.04 -5.57
N VAL A 64 6.39 -13.11 -5.97
CA VAL A 64 6.90 -14.07 -6.95
C VAL A 64 8.10 -14.84 -6.40
N SER A 65 8.46 -15.94 -7.08
CA SER A 65 9.68 -16.67 -6.78
C SER A 65 10.93 -15.81 -7.05
N PRO A 66 12.01 -15.91 -6.25
CA PRO A 66 13.25 -15.17 -6.44
C PRO A 66 13.88 -15.31 -7.84
N ASP A 67 13.70 -16.45 -8.50
CA ASP A 67 14.17 -16.66 -9.88
C ASP A 67 13.49 -15.76 -10.93
N ALA A 68 12.31 -15.20 -10.59
CA ALA A 68 11.60 -14.24 -11.44
C ALA A 68 12.10 -12.80 -11.27
N ILE A 69 12.86 -12.52 -10.21
CA ILE A 69 13.49 -11.22 -10.00
C ILE A 69 14.81 -11.21 -10.78
N THR A 70 14.84 -10.41 -11.85
CA THR A 70 15.99 -10.28 -12.76
C THR A 70 16.58 -8.89 -12.82
N GLU A 71 15.86 -7.88 -12.34
CA GLU A 71 16.31 -6.51 -12.33
C GLU A 71 17.42 -6.34 -11.29
N GLU A 72 18.57 -5.80 -11.70
CA GLU A 72 19.67 -5.50 -10.79
C GLU A 72 19.40 -4.20 -10.03
N CYS A 73 19.78 -4.16 -8.75
CA CYS A 73 19.62 -2.97 -7.92
C CYS A 73 20.43 -1.80 -8.45
N GLN A 74 19.81 -0.63 -8.58
CA GLN A 74 20.45 0.61 -9.04
C GLN A 74 20.42 1.66 -7.93
N GLU A 75 21.47 2.49 -7.86
CA GLU A 75 21.45 3.69 -7.04
C GLU A 75 20.40 4.65 -7.62
N HIS A 76 19.43 5.06 -6.81
CA HIS A 76 18.49 6.10 -7.20
C HIS A 76 19.16 7.46 -6.96
N ASP A 77 19.47 8.21 -8.03
CA ASP A 77 19.84 9.62 -7.92
C ASP A 77 18.55 10.43 -7.72
N ASP A 78 18.39 11.05 -6.54
CA ASP A 78 17.22 11.84 -6.12
C ASP A 78 16.93 13.10 -6.99
N GLU A 79 17.61 13.27 -8.13
CA GLU A 79 17.51 14.44 -9.01
C GLU A 79 16.35 14.39 -10.03
N HIS A 80 15.52 13.34 -10.01
CA HIS A 80 14.25 13.25 -10.76
C HIS A 80 13.08 12.77 -9.87
N ALA A 81 12.87 13.43 -8.74
CA ALA A 81 11.60 13.34 -8.01
C ALA A 81 10.51 14.13 -8.77
N ASP A 82 10.15 13.69 -9.98
CA ASP A 82 8.91 14.12 -10.60
C ASP A 82 7.76 13.58 -9.74
N GLU A 83 6.93 14.46 -9.20
CA GLU A 83 6.10 14.24 -8.00
C GLU A 83 5.04 13.11 -8.06
N HIS A 84 5.01 12.22 -9.04
CA HIS A 84 3.87 11.31 -9.27
C HIS A 84 4.17 9.94 -9.89
N GLU A 85 5.36 9.36 -9.72
CA GLU A 85 5.52 7.90 -9.88
C GLU A 85 5.88 7.27 -8.54
N HIS A 86 4.86 6.78 -7.85
CA HIS A 86 5.03 5.87 -6.73
C HIS A 86 5.69 4.59 -7.26
N HIS A 87 7.02 4.60 -7.35
CA HIS A 87 7.77 3.38 -7.62
C HIS A 87 7.52 2.46 -6.43
N HIS A 88 6.66 1.47 -6.64
CA HIS A 88 6.58 0.32 -5.77
C HIS A 88 7.94 -0.37 -5.89
N HIS A 89 8.85 -0.08 -4.96
CA HIS A 89 10.19 -0.65 -4.95
C HIS A 89 10.05 -2.15 -4.67
N GLY A 90 10.01 -2.94 -5.74
CA GLY A 90 10.15 -4.39 -5.66
C GLY A 90 11.56 -4.77 -5.20
N ALA A 91 11.70 -6.04 -4.84
CA ALA A 91 13.01 -6.64 -4.64
C ALA A 91 13.82 -6.61 -5.94
N CYS A 92 15.13 -6.53 -5.80
CA CYS A 92 16.09 -6.52 -6.91
C CYS A 92 17.28 -7.44 -6.63
N VAL A 93 17.97 -7.85 -7.68
CA VAL A 93 19.17 -8.68 -7.60
C VAL A 93 20.36 -7.79 -7.28
N CYS A 94 21.11 -8.11 -6.24
CA CYS A 94 22.37 -7.44 -5.96
C CYS A 94 23.43 -7.82 -7.00
N PRO A 95 24.29 -6.88 -7.41
CA PRO A 95 25.37 -7.18 -8.33
C PRO A 95 26.34 -8.20 -7.72
N ALA A 96 26.86 -9.11 -8.54
CA ALA A 96 27.79 -10.15 -8.08
C ALA A 96 29.12 -9.59 -7.56
N GLU A 97 29.47 -8.35 -7.94
CA GLU A 97 30.65 -7.64 -7.48
C GLU A 97 30.25 -6.22 -7.04
N GLY A 98 30.90 -5.73 -5.98
CA GLY A 98 30.65 -4.39 -5.45
C GLY A 98 29.66 -4.38 -4.29
N THR A 99 29.20 -3.19 -3.93
CA THR A 99 28.22 -2.97 -2.86
C THR A 99 26.83 -2.99 -3.45
N CYS A 100 25.91 -3.77 -2.87
CA CYS A 100 24.52 -3.74 -3.27
C CYS A 100 23.88 -2.42 -2.83
N PRO A 101 23.36 -1.60 -3.77
CA PRO A 101 22.68 -0.36 -3.43
C PRO A 101 21.27 -0.69 -2.91
N CYS A 102 21.20 -1.06 -1.63
CA CYS A 102 19.99 -1.54 -0.98
C CYS A 102 19.60 -0.62 0.18
N ASP A 103 18.37 -0.11 0.15
CA ASP A 103 17.72 0.62 1.24
C ASP A 103 16.75 -0.33 1.98
N GLY A 104 17.26 -1.48 2.41
CA GLY A 104 16.49 -2.56 3.01
C GLY A 104 17.36 -3.73 3.46
N GLU A 105 16.76 -4.91 3.59
CA GLU A 105 17.45 -6.13 4.00
C GLU A 105 18.03 -6.87 2.78
N VAL A 106 19.25 -7.41 2.91
CA VAL A 106 19.87 -8.24 1.86
C VAL A 106 19.76 -9.71 2.26
N GLU A 107 19.09 -10.50 1.44
CA GLU A 107 18.93 -11.94 1.64
C GLU A 107 19.61 -12.76 0.53
N SER A 108 20.35 -13.81 0.93
CA SER A 108 20.99 -14.75 0.00
C SER A 108 20.08 -15.95 -0.28
N ILE A 109 19.53 -16.04 -1.50
CA ILE A 109 18.66 -17.13 -1.93
C ILE A 109 19.23 -17.79 -3.18
N ALA A 110 19.38 -19.12 -3.16
CA ALA A 110 19.91 -19.91 -4.28
C ALA A 110 21.29 -19.44 -4.83
N GLY A 111 22.10 -18.81 -3.97
CA GLY A 111 23.43 -18.31 -4.34
C GLY A 111 23.43 -16.95 -5.04
N LYS A 112 22.30 -16.22 -5.00
CA LYS A 112 22.19 -14.83 -5.38
C LYS A 112 21.78 -14.00 -4.17
N ASP A 113 22.26 -12.77 -4.11
CA ASP A 113 21.85 -11.82 -3.08
C ASP A 113 20.73 -10.96 -3.64
N TYR A 114 19.67 -10.76 -2.86
CA TYR A 114 18.52 -9.96 -3.21
C TYR A 114 18.35 -8.85 -2.19
N CYS A 115 18.12 -7.62 -2.65
CA CYS A 115 17.67 -6.55 -1.79
C CYS A 115 16.15 -6.64 -1.63
N ILE A 116 15.67 -6.65 -0.39
CA ILE A 116 14.27 -6.63 -0.01
C ILE A 116 14.01 -5.30 0.71
N PRO A 117 13.27 -4.37 0.09
CA PRO A 117 12.96 -3.09 0.74
C PRO A 117 12.20 -3.29 2.05
N ASP A 118 12.44 -2.43 3.05
CA ASP A 118 11.88 -2.56 4.41
C ASP A 118 10.35 -2.67 4.43
N LEU A 119 9.68 -2.04 3.47
CA LEU A 119 8.21 -2.10 3.36
C LEU A 119 7.69 -3.51 3.03
N HIS A 120 8.55 -4.37 2.47
CA HIS A 120 8.23 -5.72 2.01
C HIS A 120 8.92 -6.83 2.81
N ALA A 121 9.68 -6.46 3.84
CA ALA A 121 10.33 -7.42 4.75
C ALA A 121 9.29 -8.19 5.59
N HIS A 122 9.66 -9.42 5.99
CA HIS A 122 8.78 -10.39 6.66
C HIS A 122 8.45 -10.05 8.12
#